data_AF-A0A0L7K1Q0-F1
#
_entry.id   AF-A0A0L7K1Q0-F1
#
_cell.length_a   1.000
_cell.length_b   1.000
_cell.length_c   1.000
_cell.angle_alpha   90.00
_cell.angle_beta   90.00
_cell.angle_gamma   90.00
#
_symmetry.space_group_name_H-M   'P 1'
#
loop_
_entity.id
_entity.type
_entity.pdbx_description
1 polymer ?
#
loop_
_entity_poly.entity_id
_entity_poly.type
_entity_poly.pdbx_seq_one_letter_code
_entity_poly.pdbx_strand_id
1 'polypeptide(L)'
;MEEEDDVPTLSAETFSALQEFYAEQAKRQEILEKLEADDKLKENILFDENWQLSQFWYDEATVQALVKVIDNCIADGEKVALISCPTLFVP
;
A
#
# COMPACT_ATOMS: atom_id res chain seq x y z
N MET A 1 8.67 43.52 -12.64
CA MET A 1 8.51 42.82 -11.36
C MET A 1 7.20 42.06 -11.48
N GLU A 2 7.19 41.01 -12.29
CA GLU A 2 6.00 40.21 -12.61
C GLU A 2 6.49 38.83 -13.06
N GLU A 3 6.74 37.92 -12.11
CA GLU A 3 6.96 36.48 -12.39
C GLU A 3 6.40 35.57 -11.27
N GLU A 4 5.53 36.08 -10.39
CA GLU A 4 4.82 35.23 -9.39
C GLU A 4 3.37 34.92 -9.79
N ASP A 5 2.77 35.67 -10.72
CA ASP A 5 1.35 35.53 -11.11
C ASP A 5 1.11 34.42 -12.15
N ASP A 6 2.19 33.84 -12.72
CA ASP A 6 2.13 32.75 -13.71
C ASP A 6 2.35 31.35 -13.09
N VAL A 7 2.60 31.26 -11.78
CA VAL A 7 2.75 29.96 -11.10
C VAL A 7 1.37 29.49 -10.64
N PRO A 8 0.84 28.38 -11.17
CA PRO A 8 -0.45 27.86 -10.72
C PRO A 8 -0.38 27.52 -9.22
N THR A 9 -1.19 28.20 -8.42
CA THR A 9 -1.31 27.95 -6.98
C THR A 9 -2.52 27.07 -6.70
N LEU A 10 -2.42 26.26 -5.64
CA LEU A 10 -3.55 25.48 -5.17
C LEU A 10 -4.61 26.42 -4.58
N SER A 11 -5.89 26.09 -4.79
CA SER A 11 -6.96 26.74 -4.05
C SER A 11 -6.74 26.57 -2.53
N ALA A 12 -7.22 27.50 -1.72
CA ALA A 12 -7.11 27.41 -0.26
C ALA A 12 -7.68 26.08 0.28
N GLU A 13 -8.77 25.60 -0.33
CA GLU A 13 -9.42 24.33 0.02
C GLU A 13 -8.53 23.14 -0.32
N THR A 14 -7.93 23.11 -1.52
CA THR A 14 -7.02 22.04 -1.94
C THR A 14 -5.75 22.01 -1.09
N PHE A 15 -5.21 23.19 -0.73
CA PHE A 15 -4.04 23.28 0.13
C PHE A 15 -4.33 22.77 1.55
N SER A 16 -5.51 23.09 2.11
CA SER A 16 -5.93 22.56 3.41
C SER A 16 -6.08 21.03 3.38
N ALA A 17 -6.77 20.50 2.36
CA ALA A 17 -6.91 19.05 2.20
C ALA A 17 -5.56 18.33 2.06
N LEU A 18 -4.60 18.95 1.37
CA LEU A 18 -3.25 18.42 1.24
C LEU A 18 -2.50 18.40 2.59
N GLN A 19 -2.64 19.46 3.41
CA GLN A 19 -2.06 19.47 4.75
C GLN A 19 -2.67 18.40 5.66
N GLU A 20 -3.99 18.23 5.62
CA GLU A 20 -4.69 17.18 6.36
C GLU A 20 -4.20 15.78 5.96
N PHE A 21 -4.05 15.54 4.66
CA PHE A 21 -3.48 14.29 4.15
C PHE A 21 -2.06 14.03 4.67
N TYR A 22 -1.18 15.03 4.63
CA TYR A 22 0.19 14.87 5.16
C TYR A 22 0.21 14.62 6.67
N ALA A 23 -0.66 15.28 7.43
CA ALA A 23 -0.77 15.05 8.87
C ALA A 23 -1.26 13.62 9.18
N GLU A 24 -2.21 13.10 8.40
CA GLU A 24 -2.69 11.71 8.52
C GLU A 24 -1.58 10.71 8.20
N GLN A 25 -0.81 10.93 7.13
CA GLN A 25 0.34 10.10 6.76
C GLN A 25 1.40 10.07 7.87
N ALA A 26 1.79 11.23 8.41
CA ALA A 26 2.76 11.30 9.50
C ALA A 26 2.30 10.54 10.75
N LYS A 27 1.03 10.71 11.12
CA LYS A 27 0.44 9.99 12.26
C LYS A 27 0.40 8.47 12.02
N ARG A 28 0.09 8.04 10.80
CA ARG A 28 0.08 6.63 10.41
C ARG A 28 1.48 6.02 10.51
N GLN A 29 2.50 6.74 10.04
CA GLN A 29 3.90 6.35 10.16
C GLN A 29 4.33 6.21 11.63
N GLU A 30 3.99 7.18 12.50
CA GLU A 30 4.30 7.07 13.94
C GLU A 30 3.65 5.84 14.61
N ILE A 31 2.43 5.49 14.21
CA ILE A 31 1.75 4.29 14.70
C ILE A 31 2.48 3.04 14.23
N LEU A 32 2.90 3.01 12.97
CA LEU A 32 3.66 1.90 12.38
C LEU A 32 4.98 1.69 13.13
N GLU A 33 5.77 2.74 13.32
CA GLU A 33 7.05 2.70 14.04
C GLU A 33 6.88 2.21 15.49
N LYS A 34 5.79 2.63 16.17
CA LYS A 34 5.47 2.14 17.52
C LYS A 34 5.10 0.66 17.53
N LEU A 35 4.32 0.20 16.54
CA LEU A 35 3.95 -1.20 16.42
C LEU A 35 5.17 -2.08 16.09
N GLU A 36 6.14 -1.55 15.35
CA GLU A 36 7.40 -2.21 15.00
C GLU A 36 8.28 -2.36 16.23
N ALA A 37 8.45 -1.28 17.00
CA ALA A 37 9.20 -1.28 18.25
C ALA A 37 8.60 -2.24 19.31
N ASP A 38 7.28 -2.41 19.29
CA ASP A 38 6.55 -3.32 20.16
C ASP A 38 6.51 -4.79 19.67
N ASP A 39 7.11 -5.10 18.52
CA ASP A 39 7.07 -6.43 17.85
C ASP A 39 5.62 -6.95 17.63
N LYS A 40 4.67 -6.01 17.51
CA LYS A 40 3.24 -6.28 17.27
C LYS A 40 2.86 -6.13 15.80
N LEU A 41 3.84 -5.83 14.96
CA LEU A 41 3.63 -5.57 13.55
C LEU A 41 3.49 -6.91 12.81
N LYS A 42 2.24 -7.30 12.57
CA LYS A 42 1.93 -8.47 11.75
C LYS A 42 2.26 -8.17 10.28
N GLU A 43 2.72 -9.16 9.53
CA GLU A 43 3.08 -9.01 8.10
C GLU A 43 1.96 -8.37 7.25
N ASN A 44 0.69 -8.57 7.61
CA ASN A 44 -0.47 -7.95 6.93
C ASN A 44 -0.50 -6.41 7.07
N ILE A 45 0.25 -5.83 8.01
CA ILE A 45 0.34 -4.38 8.26
C ILE A 45 1.49 -3.74 7.46
N LEU A 46 2.46 -4.53 6.97
CA LEU A 46 3.67 -4.02 6.31
C LEU A 46 3.45 -3.55 4.87
N PHE A 47 2.42 -4.05 4.19
CA PHE A 47 2.19 -3.76 2.78
C PHE A 47 1.09 -2.72 2.60
N ASP A 48 1.47 -1.45 2.55
CA ASP A 48 0.57 -0.37 2.15
C ASP A 48 0.68 -0.12 0.65
N GLU A 49 -0.43 0.25 0.01
CA GLU A 49 -0.44 0.54 -1.42
C GLU A 49 0.38 1.80 -1.71
N ASN A 50 1.44 1.66 -2.49
CA ASN A 50 2.13 2.81 -3.06
C ASN A 50 1.63 3.10 -4.47
N TRP A 51 0.74 4.09 -4.58
CA TRP A 51 0.13 4.51 -5.84
C TRP A 51 1.15 5.09 -6.84
N GLN A 52 2.23 5.73 -6.36
CA GLN A 52 3.32 6.21 -7.23
C GLN A 52 4.10 5.04 -7.86
N LEU A 53 4.15 3.90 -7.18
CA LEU A 53 4.77 2.68 -7.67
C LEU A 53 3.78 1.75 -8.39
N SER A 54 2.52 2.19 -8.58
CA SER A 54 1.44 1.39 -9.15
C SER A 54 1.24 0.05 -8.42
N GLN A 55 1.35 0.08 -7.09
CA GLN A 55 1.05 -1.07 -6.25
C GLN A 55 -0.44 -1.08 -5.93
N PHE A 56 -1.13 -2.11 -6.39
CA PHE A 56 -2.56 -2.31 -6.18
C PHE A 56 -2.79 -3.67 -5.56
N TRP A 57 -3.56 -3.72 -4.49
CA TRP A 57 -3.88 -4.96 -3.80
C TRP A 57 -5.08 -5.67 -4.43
N TYR A 58 -4.94 -6.99 -4.58
CA TYR A 58 -6.06 -7.85 -4.95
C TYR A 58 -7.12 -7.83 -3.85
N ASP A 59 -8.39 -7.84 -4.24
CA ASP A 59 -9.45 -8.15 -3.30
C ASP A 59 -9.43 -9.63 -2.90
N GLU A 60 -10.13 -9.94 -1.81
CA GLU A 60 -10.21 -11.30 -1.27
C GLU A 60 -10.71 -12.30 -2.32
N ALA A 61 -11.70 -11.91 -3.13
CA ALA A 61 -12.26 -12.78 -4.17
C ALA A 61 -11.22 -13.17 -5.22
N THR A 62 -10.36 -12.23 -5.62
CA THR A 62 -9.27 -12.45 -6.58
C THR A 62 -8.18 -13.32 -5.98
N VAL A 63 -7.82 -13.09 -4.70
CA VAL A 63 -6.85 -13.93 -3.97
C VAL A 63 -7.31 -15.39 -3.95
N GLN A 64 -8.55 -15.64 -3.53
CA GLN A 64 -9.11 -17.00 -3.44
C GLN A 64 -9.19 -17.69 -4.82
N ALA A 65 -9.52 -16.94 -5.87
CA ALA A 65 -9.55 -17.47 -7.23
C ALA A 65 -8.15 -17.92 -7.69
N LEU A 66 -7.11 -17.12 -7.42
CA LEU A 66 -5.73 -17.44 -7.78
C LEU A 66 -5.19 -18.62 -6.98
N VAL A 67 -5.42 -18.67 -5.67
CA VAL A 67 -5.02 -19.80 -4.82
C VAL A 67 -5.63 -21.10 -5.34
N LYS A 68 -6.93 -21.09 -5.65
CA LYS A 68 -7.59 -22.29 -6.20
C LYS A 68 -6.98 -22.74 -7.53
N VAL A 69 -6.59 -21.82 -8.41
CA VAL A 69 -5.92 -22.19 -9.66
C VAL A 69 -4.57 -22.82 -9.36
N ILE A 70 -3.78 -22.22 -8.47
CA ILE A 70 -2.48 -22.74 -8.06
C ILE A 70 -2.60 -24.16 -7.50
N ASP A 71 -3.50 -24.40 -6.55
CA ASP A 71 -3.72 -25.70 -5.91
C ASP A 71 -4.10 -26.81 -6.91
N ASN A 72 -4.79 -26.46 -8.00
CA ASN A 72 -5.15 -27.42 -9.05
C ASN A 72 -4.02 -27.65 -10.06
N CYS A 73 -2.98 -26.82 -10.07
CA CYS A 73 -1.89 -26.87 -11.04
C CYS A 73 -0.59 -27.45 -10.49
N ILE A 74 -0.39 -27.44 -9.17
CA ILE A 74 0.84 -27.90 -8.53
C ILE A 74 0.64 -29.25 -7.83
N ALA A 75 1.69 -30.07 -7.81
CA ALA A 75 1.74 -31.28 -7.00
C ALA A 75 2.33 -31.01 -5.61
N ASP A 76 2.09 -31.94 -4.67
CA ASP A 76 2.64 -31.86 -3.32
C ASP A 76 4.17 -31.68 -3.34
N GLY A 77 4.64 -30.62 -2.68
CA GLY A 77 6.07 -30.30 -2.57
C GLY A 77 6.63 -29.41 -3.69
N GLU A 78 5.85 -29.07 -4.71
CA GLU A 78 6.22 -28.05 -5.69
C GLU A 78 6.13 -26.64 -5.08
N LYS A 79 6.87 -25.70 -5.66
CA LYS A 79 6.99 -24.32 -5.15
C LYS A 79 6.50 -23.32 -6.18
N VAL A 80 5.79 -22.30 -5.71
CA VAL A 80 5.33 -21.18 -6.52
C VAL A 80 6.19 -19.97 -6.22
N ALA A 81 6.74 -19.36 -7.27
CA ALA A 81 7.43 -18.07 -7.16
C ALA A 81 6.43 -16.94 -7.38
N LEU A 82 6.22 -16.11 -6.35
CA LEU A 82 5.40 -14.91 -6.45
C LEU A 82 6.27 -13.72 -6.86
N ILE A 83 5.97 -13.11 -8.01
CA ILE A 83 6.69 -11.93 -8.51
C ILE A 83 5.70 -10.78 -8.54
N SER A 84 5.97 -9.72 -7.77
CA SER A 84 5.08 -8.57 -7.66
C SER A 84 3.63 -8.90 -7.27
N CYS A 85 3.43 -9.99 -6.51
CA CYS A 85 2.14 -10.42 -5.98
C CYS A 85 2.13 -10.39 -4.44
N PRO A 86 2.35 -9.23 -3.80
CA PRO A 86 2.48 -9.13 -2.35
C PRO A 86 1.22 -9.59 -1.62
N THR A 87 0.02 -9.34 -2.16
CA THR A 87 -1.26 -9.80 -1.58
C THR A 87 -1.42 -11.32 -1.53
N LEU A 88 -0.78 -12.07 -2.42
CA LEU A 88 -0.78 -13.55 -2.37
C LEU A 88 0.25 -14.12 -1.41
N PHE A 89 1.20 -13.31 -0.98
CA PHE A 89 2.26 -13.73 -0.05
C PHE A 89 1.82 -13.60 1.41
N VAL A 90 0.72 -12.88 1.68
CA VAL A 90 0.23 -12.65 3.03
C VAL A 90 -0.36 -13.95 3.61
N PRO A 91 0.16 -14.46 4.74
CA PRO A 91 -0.34 -15.66 5.41
C PRO A 91 -1.69 -15.46 6.13
#